data_AF-A0AAD6ZFD4-F1
#
_entry.id   AF-A0AAD6ZFD4-F1
#
_cell.length_a   1.000
_cell.length_b   1.000
_cell.length_c   1.000
_cell.angle_alpha   90.00
_cell.angle_beta   90.00
_cell.angle_gamma   90.00
#
_symmetry.space_group_name_H-M   'P 1'
#
loop_
_entity.id
_entity.type
_entity.pdbx_description
1 polymer ?
#
loop_
_entity_poly.entity_id
_entity_poly.type
_entity_poly.pdbx_seq_one_letter_code
_entity_poly.pdbx_strand_id
1 'polypeptide(L)'
;MARFLLRPALFQFQVLYCMARMTAAFNSALSRRVAGLKKSSREVAMRAHLEEEQANNEEEIHPDDDDDFESNGEEEDDFKIKYEVLYKNATRELVLPATTSFSKFLAALARKMEINVTHLAAIGYIPSYKPKSSKPLPKLLETAEDYEIMMDDIEEFRKNCLKSKSGVVKPFAIVLSDTSAAPERGGAKTSSKKKDAQPAAPLKASEQQEHKLMAEIEKHHACQEHVGKACYVTSSSEHYQYTNNDLVIWATLMRHNLASVDKVPDQLEIEDQIDRQRRARRGLQASQSANNRAFNGGGMWPQMAPLPWMYMAPPPWMMQPPTNQATPVPAKLVTPSPPRKRQLYPAIGDWLQDLDVDEDRGEDSLNYEQYADVLKDVGIIRLDDLLEVGSTEKLQELAGINWGTANRLMKFAQADTQKIKRARTE
;
A
#
# COMPACT_ATOMS: atom_id res chain seq x y z
N MET A 1 20.95 16.08 -66.48
CA MET A 1 19.87 15.09 -66.30
C MET A 1 20.27 13.81 -65.54
N ALA A 2 21.55 13.54 -65.25
CA ALA A 2 21.98 12.29 -64.58
C ALA A 2 21.84 12.23 -63.04
N ARG A 3 21.32 13.27 -62.36
CA ARG A 3 21.25 13.33 -60.88
C ARG A 3 19.90 12.94 -60.27
N PHE A 4 18.88 12.65 -61.08
CA PHE A 4 17.53 12.36 -60.58
C PHE A 4 17.18 10.86 -60.44
N LEU A 5 18.04 9.95 -60.91
CA LEU A 5 17.76 8.51 -60.89
C LEU A 5 18.41 7.74 -59.73
N LEU A 6 19.22 8.38 -58.88
CA LEU A 6 19.95 7.71 -57.78
C LEU A 6 19.22 7.70 -56.42
N ARG A 7 18.17 8.50 -56.24
CA ARG A 7 17.43 8.58 -54.97
C ARG A 7 16.55 7.36 -54.64
N PRO A 8 15.88 6.70 -55.60
CA PRO A 8 15.03 5.54 -55.29
C PRO A 8 15.82 4.33 -54.78
N ALA A 9 17.02 4.12 -55.31
CA ALA A 9 17.87 2.98 -54.93
C ALA A 9 18.34 3.07 -53.46
N LEU A 10 18.77 4.25 -53.00
CA LEU A 10 19.22 4.44 -51.62
C LEU A 10 18.12 4.20 -50.59
N PHE A 11 16.86 4.54 -50.92
CA PHE A 11 15.74 4.30 -50.03
C PHE A 11 15.43 2.79 -49.87
N GLN A 12 15.49 2.02 -50.95
CA GLN A 12 15.31 0.56 -50.88
C GLN A 12 16.41 -0.13 -50.07
N PHE A 13 17.67 0.31 -50.20
CA PHE A 13 18.77 -0.19 -49.38
C PHE A 13 18.59 0.12 -47.89
N GLN A 14 18.11 1.32 -47.54
CA GLN A 14 17.85 1.71 -46.15
C GLN A 14 16.75 0.83 -45.50
N VAL A 15 15.68 0.54 -46.24
CA VAL A 15 14.57 -0.30 -45.76
C VAL A 15 15.02 -1.75 -45.57
N LEU A 16 15.75 -2.32 -46.54
CA LEU A 16 16.29 -3.67 -46.44
C LEU A 16 17.29 -3.80 -45.28
N TYR A 17 18.11 -2.79 -45.05
CA TYR A 17 19.04 -2.74 -43.92
C TYR A 17 18.32 -2.68 -42.57
N CYS A 18 17.25 -1.89 -42.46
CA CYS A 18 16.42 -1.84 -41.24
C CYS A 18 15.72 -3.17 -40.98
N MET A 19 15.14 -3.80 -42.01
CA MET A 19 14.52 -5.13 -41.91
C MET A 19 15.54 -6.18 -41.43
N ALA A 20 16.74 -6.20 -41.99
CA ALA A 20 17.80 -7.13 -41.58
C ALA A 20 18.22 -6.96 -40.12
N ARG A 21 18.33 -5.71 -39.63
CA ARG A 21 18.64 -5.45 -38.21
C ARG A 21 17.51 -5.86 -37.27
N MET A 22 16.25 -5.66 -37.67
CA MET A 22 15.10 -6.09 -36.86
C MET A 22 15.04 -7.61 -36.76
N THR A 23 15.25 -8.34 -37.86
CA THR A 23 15.29 -9.81 -37.85
C THR A 23 16.44 -10.35 -37.00
N ALA A 24 17.62 -9.73 -37.06
CA ALA A 24 18.76 -10.12 -36.23
C ALA A 24 18.49 -9.88 -34.72
N ALA A 25 17.86 -8.75 -34.37
CA ALA A 25 17.48 -8.46 -32.99
C ALA A 25 16.42 -9.43 -32.46
N PHE A 26 15.42 -9.75 -33.29
CA PHE A 26 14.36 -10.71 -32.96
C PHE A 26 14.93 -12.12 -32.71
N ASN A 27 15.81 -12.61 -33.60
CA ASN A 27 16.46 -13.91 -33.44
C ASN A 27 17.37 -13.95 -32.20
N SER A 28 18.04 -12.85 -31.86
CA SER A 28 18.85 -12.75 -30.64
C SER A 28 17.98 -12.80 -29.36
N ALA A 29 16.79 -12.18 -29.38
CA ALA A 29 15.85 -12.23 -28.26
C ALA A 29 15.24 -13.63 -28.07
N LEU A 30 14.87 -14.29 -29.17
CA LEU A 30 14.37 -15.68 -29.16
C LEU A 30 15.40 -16.66 -28.61
N SER A 31 16.66 -16.53 -29.04
CA SER A 31 17.74 -17.41 -28.57
C SER A 31 17.99 -17.26 -27.06
N ARG A 32 17.90 -16.04 -26.51
CA ARG A 32 17.97 -15.79 -25.06
C ARG A 32 16.80 -16.40 -24.29
N ARG A 33 15.59 -16.34 -24.86
CA ARG A 33 14.39 -16.90 -24.22
C ARG A 33 14.42 -18.43 -24.17
N VAL A 34 14.89 -19.07 -25.24
CA VAL A 34 15.08 -20.53 -25.29
C VAL A 34 16.19 -20.99 -24.33
N ALA A 35 17.27 -20.22 -24.20
CA ALA A 35 18.33 -20.52 -23.22
C ALA A 35 17.84 -20.42 -21.77
N GLY A 36 16.97 -19.45 -21.45
CA GLY A 36 16.34 -19.31 -20.14
C GLY A 36 15.43 -20.50 -19.79
N LEU A 37 14.61 -20.95 -20.74
CA LEU A 37 13.71 -22.11 -20.55
C LEU A 37 14.48 -23.41 -20.27
N LYS A 38 15.62 -23.63 -20.93
CA LYS A 38 16.47 -24.80 -20.67
C LYS A 38 17.12 -24.78 -19.28
N LYS A 39 17.39 -23.60 -18.73
CA LYS A 39 17.98 -23.46 -17.39
C LYS A 39 16.95 -23.77 -16.30
N SER A 40 15.73 -23.29 -16.47
CA SER A 40 14.61 -23.57 -15.56
C SER A 40 14.23 -25.06 -15.53
N SER A 41 14.18 -25.73 -16.70
CA SER A 41 13.88 -27.16 -16.76
C SER A 41 14.93 -28.05 -16.08
N ARG A 42 16.21 -27.64 -16.06
CA ARG A 42 17.28 -28.37 -15.37
C ARG A 42 17.23 -28.22 -13.85
N GLU A 43 16.81 -27.05 -13.35
CA GLU A 43 16.62 -26.83 -11.91
C GLU A 43 15.42 -27.60 -11.36
N VAL A 44 14.31 -27.68 -12.12
CA VAL A 44 13.14 -28.49 -11.74
C VAL A 44 13.47 -29.98 -11.71
N ALA A 45 14.24 -30.48 -12.68
CA ALA A 45 14.65 -31.89 -12.70
C ALA A 45 15.61 -32.25 -11.55
N MET A 46 16.47 -31.32 -11.10
CA MET A 46 17.41 -31.57 -10.01
C MET A 46 16.72 -31.57 -8.64
N ARG A 47 15.63 -30.80 -8.48
CA ARG A 47 14.83 -30.78 -7.25
C ARG A 47 14.00 -32.06 -7.09
N ALA A 48 13.41 -32.58 -8.17
CA ALA A 48 12.66 -33.83 -8.15
C ALA A 48 13.55 -35.04 -7.76
N HIS A 49 14.81 -35.07 -8.20
CA HIS A 49 15.73 -36.15 -7.87
C HIS A 49 16.21 -36.14 -6.40
N LEU A 50 16.13 -34.98 -5.74
CA LEU A 50 16.48 -34.81 -4.33
C LEU A 50 15.32 -35.20 -3.39
N GLU A 51 14.08 -35.03 -3.84
CA GLU A 51 12.89 -35.51 -3.11
C GLU A 51 12.74 -37.04 -3.19
N GLU A 52 13.16 -37.65 -4.30
CA GLU A 52 13.10 -39.12 -4.47
C GLU A 52 14.15 -39.86 -3.63
N GLU A 53 15.31 -39.23 -3.33
CA GLU A 53 16.31 -39.79 -2.41
C GLU A 53 15.91 -39.64 -0.92
N GLN A 54 15.02 -38.70 -0.57
CA GLN A 54 14.54 -38.56 0.81
C GLN A 54 13.42 -39.55 1.17
N ALA A 55 12.70 -40.07 0.18
CA ALA A 55 11.59 -41.01 0.42
C ALA A 55 12.04 -42.47 0.66
N ASN A 56 13.31 -42.79 0.45
CA ASN A 56 13.81 -44.18 0.52
C ASN A 56 14.74 -44.45 1.71
N ASN A 57 14.77 -43.55 2.69
CA ASN A 57 15.52 -43.70 3.95
C ASN A 57 14.58 -43.72 5.17
N GLU A 58 13.43 -44.40 5.04
CA GLU A 58 12.64 -44.87 6.18
C GLU A 58 13.31 -46.15 6.71
N GLU A 59 14.43 -45.95 7.39
CA GLU A 59 15.11 -47.00 8.15
C GLU A 59 14.27 -47.31 9.40
N GLU A 60 13.97 -48.59 9.55
CA GLU A 60 13.24 -49.27 10.61
C GLU A 60 13.62 -48.77 12.01
N ILE A 61 12.79 -47.88 12.58
CA ILE A 61 12.93 -47.42 13.97
C ILE A 61 12.51 -48.56 14.88
N HIS A 62 13.52 -49.23 15.45
CA HIS A 62 13.40 -50.20 16.51
C HIS A 62 12.89 -49.48 17.78
N PRO A 63 11.69 -49.82 18.31
CA PRO A 63 11.25 -49.32 19.59
C PRO A 63 11.89 -50.21 20.65
N ASP A 64 12.86 -49.71 21.38
CA ASP A 64 13.26 -50.12 22.74
C ASP A 64 14.65 -49.54 23.00
N ASP A 65 14.71 -48.36 23.61
CA ASP A 65 15.71 -48.02 24.64
C ASP A 65 15.35 -46.64 25.23
N ASP A 66 14.92 -46.68 26.49
CA ASP A 66 14.63 -45.55 27.36
C ASP A 66 15.92 -44.78 27.69
N ASP A 67 16.44 -44.00 26.74
CA ASP A 67 17.50 -43.03 27.01
C ASP A 67 16.88 -41.64 27.23
N ASP A 68 16.79 -41.26 28.51
CA ASP A 68 16.54 -39.92 29.03
C ASP A 68 17.60 -38.92 28.49
N PHE A 69 17.47 -38.54 27.23
CA PHE A 69 18.20 -37.42 26.66
C PHE A 69 17.57 -36.14 27.21
N GLU A 70 18.00 -35.74 28.41
CA GLU A 70 17.84 -34.38 28.92
C GLU A 70 18.51 -33.43 27.92
N SER A 71 17.75 -33.06 26.89
CA SER A 71 18.07 -31.94 26.03
C SER A 71 18.15 -30.73 26.94
N ASN A 72 19.38 -30.37 27.33
CA ASN A 72 19.76 -29.04 27.75
C ASN A 72 19.43 -28.13 26.55
N GLY A 73 18.15 -27.81 26.40
CA GLY A 73 17.68 -26.71 25.58
C GLY A 73 18.23 -25.47 26.22
N GLU A 74 19.45 -25.10 25.81
CA GLU A 74 19.95 -23.75 25.96
C GLU A 74 18.80 -22.86 25.46
N GLU A 75 18.13 -22.21 26.40
CA GLU A 75 17.08 -21.23 26.11
C GLU A 75 17.74 -20.22 25.18
N GLU A 76 17.55 -20.39 23.87
CA GLU A 76 18.09 -19.49 22.87
C GLU A 76 17.57 -18.11 23.24
N ASP A 77 18.47 -17.28 23.78
CA ASP A 77 18.14 -15.94 24.27
C ASP A 77 17.45 -15.19 23.14
N ASP A 78 16.11 -15.15 23.21
CA ASP A 78 15.24 -14.59 22.19
C ASP A 78 15.70 -13.17 21.92
N PHE A 79 16.37 -12.97 20.78
CA PHE A 79 17.01 -11.72 20.46
C PHE A 79 15.95 -10.62 20.35
N LYS A 80 16.02 -9.62 21.23
CA LYS A 80 15.04 -8.52 21.29
C LYS A 80 15.52 -7.32 20.48
N ILE A 81 14.67 -6.86 19.56
CA ILE A 81 14.89 -5.68 18.72
C ILE A 81 14.21 -4.47 19.36
N LYS A 82 14.93 -3.36 19.44
CA LYS A 82 14.41 -2.07 19.93
C LYS A 82 13.96 -1.19 18.78
N TYR A 83 12.74 -0.69 18.86
CA TYR A 83 12.12 0.22 17.90
C TYR A 83 11.82 1.57 18.58
N GLU A 84 12.21 2.66 17.94
CA GLU A 84 11.90 4.04 18.36
C GLU A 84 10.76 4.58 17.50
N VAL A 85 9.56 4.63 18.06
CA VAL A 85 8.34 5.02 17.33
C VAL A 85 8.10 6.52 17.50
N LEU A 86 8.09 7.28 16.40
CA LEU A 86 7.76 8.70 16.42
C LEU A 86 6.24 8.91 16.56
N TYR A 87 5.84 9.64 17.61
CA TYR A 87 4.44 9.95 17.91
C TYR A 87 4.30 11.35 18.52
N LYS A 88 3.53 12.23 17.87
CA LYS A 88 3.22 13.61 18.34
C LYS A 88 4.48 14.39 18.80
N ASN A 89 5.53 14.41 17.99
CA ASN A 89 6.83 15.05 18.30
C ASN A 89 7.63 14.43 19.46
N ALA A 90 7.26 13.24 19.93
CA ALA A 90 8.01 12.45 20.90
C ALA A 90 8.41 11.10 20.30
N THR A 91 9.34 10.40 20.94
CA THR A 91 9.68 9.00 20.64
C THR A 91 9.15 8.09 21.74
N ARG A 92 8.61 6.92 21.36
CA ARG A 92 8.18 5.86 22.27
C ARG A 92 9.00 4.60 21.98
N GLU A 93 9.51 3.92 23.00
CA GLU A 93 10.25 2.66 22.84
C GLU A 93 9.28 1.48 22.72
N LEU A 94 9.47 0.65 21.71
CA LEU A 94 8.80 -0.63 21.49
C LEU A 94 9.87 -1.72 21.40
N VAL A 95 9.75 -2.79 22.18
CA VAL A 95 10.73 -3.89 22.19
C VAL A 95 9.99 -5.17 21.81
N LEU A 96 10.44 -5.85 20.77
CA LEU A 96 9.82 -7.07 20.27
C LEU A 96 10.88 -8.16 20.01
N PRO A 97 10.57 -9.44 20.19
CA PRO A 97 11.42 -10.55 19.75
C PRO A 97 11.64 -10.50 18.24
N ALA A 98 12.82 -10.94 17.77
CA ALA A 98 13.12 -11.02 16.35
C ALA A 98 12.23 -12.02 15.58
N THR A 99 11.65 -12.99 16.29
CA THR A 99 10.69 -13.98 15.75
C THR A 99 9.27 -13.42 15.58
N THR A 100 9.05 -12.13 15.84
CA THR A 100 7.72 -11.51 15.73
C THR A 100 7.28 -11.42 14.27
N SER A 101 6.14 -12.04 13.94
CA SER A 101 5.54 -11.94 12.61
C SER A 101 5.06 -10.53 12.28
N PHE A 102 4.99 -10.19 10.98
CA PHE A 102 4.60 -8.85 10.50
C PHE A 102 3.24 -8.39 11.07
N SER A 103 2.23 -9.26 11.07
CA SER A 103 0.91 -8.95 11.64
C SER A 103 0.96 -8.62 13.13
N LYS A 104 1.77 -9.36 13.91
CA LYS A 104 1.95 -9.10 15.35
C LYS A 104 2.73 -7.80 15.57
N PHE A 105 3.73 -7.53 14.74
CA PHE A 105 4.49 -6.28 14.73
C PHE A 105 3.57 -5.08 14.48
N LEU A 106 2.75 -5.11 13.42
CA LEU A 106 1.80 -4.03 13.11
C LEU A 106 0.78 -3.81 14.24
N ALA A 107 0.24 -4.88 14.83
CA ALA A 107 -0.67 -4.77 15.97
C ALA A 107 0.01 -4.14 17.20
N ALA A 108 1.27 -4.49 17.48
CA ALA A 108 2.05 -3.89 18.55
C ALA A 108 2.37 -2.40 18.27
N LEU A 109 2.74 -2.07 17.04
CA LEU A 109 3.01 -0.72 16.59
C LEU A 109 1.76 0.17 16.68
N ALA A 110 0.61 -0.31 16.18
CA ALA A 110 -0.67 0.38 16.23
C ALA A 110 -1.07 0.74 17.67
N ARG A 111 -0.95 -0.23 18.60
CA ARG A 111 -1.16 0.01 20.03
C ARG A 111 -0.22 1.06 20.59
N LYS A 112 1.07 1.04 20.19
CA LYS A 112 2.07 2.02 20.64
C LYS A 112 1.78 3.42 20.12
N MET A 113 1.24 3.54 18.90
CA MET A 113 0.87 4.80 18.25
C MET A 113 -0.56 5.26 18.57
N GLU A 114 -1.35 4.50 19.34
CA GLU A 114 -2.76 4.81 19.63
C GLU A 114 -3.62 5.02 18.36
N ILE A 115 -3.35 4.24 17.31
CA ILE A 115 -4.11 4.26 16.05
C ILE A 115 -4.57 2.86 15.67
N ASN A 116 -5.52 2.78 14.74
CA ASN A 116 -5.96 1.51 14.17
C ASN A 116 -4.89 0.96 13.21
N VAL A 117 -4.73 -0.36 13.14
CA VAL A 117 -3.83 -1.04 12.20
C VAL A 117 -4.14 -0.62 10.75
N THR A 118 -5.42 -0.40 10.42
CA THR A 118 -5.84 0.05 9.07
C THR A 118 -5.31 1.44 8.69
N HIS A 119 -4.82 2.23 9.65
CA HIS A 119 -4.24 3.55 9.40
C HIS A 119 -2.70 3.51 9.28
N LEU A 120 -2.06 2.35 9.50
CA LEU A 120 -0.61 2.15 9.34
C LEU A 120 -0.21 1.88 7.87
N ALA A 121 -0.80 2.59 6.91
CA ALA A 121 -0.62 2.28 5.49
C ALA A 121 0.74 2.72 4.91
N ALA A 122 1.44 3.67 5.56
CA ALA A 122 2.70 4.20 5.04
C ALA A 122 3.72 4.39 6.17
N ILE A 123 4.15 3.29 6.78
CA ILE A 123 5.20 3.32 7.81
C ILE A 123 6.56 3.22 7.14
N GLY A 124 7.46 4.13 7.50
CA GLY A 124 8.86 4.09 7.11
C GLY A 124 9.77 3.70 8.26
N TYR A 125 10.89 3.05 7.97
CA TYR A 125 11.91 2.68 8.95
C TYR A 125 13.31 3.22 8.60
N ILE A 126 14.10 3.53 9.62
CA ILE A 126 15.50 3.96 9.52
C ILE A 126 16.35 3.17 10.52
N PRO A 127 17.25 2.28 10.06
CA PRO A 127 18.15 1.56 10.94
C PRO A 127 19.27 2.45 11.49
N SER A 128 19.47 2.48 12.80
CA SER A 128 20.46 3.36 13.44
C SER A 128 21.92 3.01 13.12
N TYR A 129 22.18 1.80 12.62
CA TYR A 129 23.52 1.29 12.33
C TYR A 129 24.01 1.60 10.90
N LYS A 130 23.13 2.03 9.99
CA LYS A 130 23.56 2.52 8.67
C LYS A 130 24.23 3.90 8.85
N PRO A 131 25.23 4.25 8.03
CA PRO A 131 25.95 5.52 8.16
C PRO A 131 24.97 6.71 8.11
N LYS A 132 25.10 7.62 9.09
CA LYS A 132 24.26 8.81 9.21
C LYS A 132 24.53 9.75 8.03
N SER A 133 23.77 9.61 6.95
CA SER A 133 23.64 10.70 5.99
C SER A 133 22.96 11.88 6.71
N SER A 134 23.15 13.10 6.22
CA SER A 134 22.58 14.30 6.87
C SER A 134 21.05 14.28 6.93
N LYS A 135 20.41 13.46 6.09
CA LYS A 135 18.96 13.21 6.02
C LYS A 135 18.72 11.77 5.55
N PRO A 136 18.74 10.76 6.44
CA PRO A 136 18.40 9.41 6.05
C PRO A 136 16.95 9.37 5.55
N LEU A 137 16.75 8.81 4.36
CA LEU A 137 15.42 8.60 3.81
C LEU A 137 14.84 7.33 4.44
N PRO A 138 13.64 7.38 5.05
CA PRO A 138 12.96 6.18 5.53
C PRO A 138 12.71 5.21 4.37
N LYS A 139 12.96 3.92 4.60
CA LYS A 139 12.49 2.85 3.69
C LYS A 139 11.05 2.50 4.05
N LEU A 140 10.17 2.35 3.07
CA LEU A 140 8.77 1.99 3.30
C LEU A 140 8.65 0.53 3.76
N LEU A 141 7.66 0.28 4.61
CA LEU A 141 7.34 -1.00 5.23
C LEU A 141 5.85 -1.29 5.00
N GLU A 142 5.48 -1.63 3.77
CA GLU A 142 4.08 -1.78 3.36
C GLU A 142 3.63 -3.24 3.40
N THR A 143 4.56 -4.17 3.12
CA THR A 143 4.27 -5.59 2.96
C THR A 143 5.02 -6.46 3.97
N ALA A 144 4.60 -7.73 4.09
CA ALA A 144 5.33 -8.72 4.87
C ALA A 144 6.75 -8.96 4.29
N GLU A 145 6.90 -8.88 2.97
CA GLU A 145 8.19 -9.01 2.29
C GLU A 145 9.16 -7.87 2.69
N ASP A 146 8.68 -6.63 2.75
CA ASP A 146 9.51 -5.49 3.21
C ASP A 146 9.97 -5.68 4.66
N TYR A 147 9.12 -6.29 5.48
CA TYR A 147 9.44 -6.62 6.86
C TYR A 147 10.49 -7.72 6.96
N GLU A 148 10.40 -8.78 6.16
CA GLU A 148 11.43 -9.82 6.06
C GLU A 148 12.77 -9.22 5.59
N ILE A 149 12.76 -8.36 4.58
CA ILE A 149 13.96 -7.65 4.12
C ILE A 149 14.59 -6.80 5.24
N MET A 150 13.76 -6.12 6.05
CA MET A 150 14.25 -5.38 7.22
C MET A 150 14.90 -6.33 8.24
N MET A 151 14.29 -7.50 8.48
CA MET A 151 14.82 -8.49 9.41
C MET A 151 16.14 -9.09 8.93
N ASP A 152 16.27 -9.39 7.64
CA ASP A 152 17.53 -9.82 7.01
C ASP A 152 18.62 -8.75 7.15
N ASP A 153 18.28 -7.47 6.89
CA ASP A 153 19.16 -6.31 7.06
C ASP A 153 19.70 -6.21 8.52
N ILE A 154 18.87 -6.59 9.51
CA ILE A 154 19.23 -6.60 10.94
C ILE A 154 20.11 -7.80 11.26
N GLU A 155 19.78 -8.96 10.74
CA GLU A 155 20.51 -10.20 10.99
C GLU A 155 21.91 -10.17 10.35
N GLU A 156 22.02 -9.59 9.15
CA GLU A 156 23.30 -9.33 8.48
C GLU A 156 24.18 -8.39 9.31
N PHE A 157 23.60 -7.31 9.86
CA PHE A 157 24.33 -6.40 10.75
C PHE A 157 24.83 -7.12 12.01
N ARG A 158 24.00 -7.98 12.61
CA ARG A 158 24.38 -8.81 13.77
C ARG A 158 25.52 -9.75 13.43
N LYS A 159 25.41 -10.51 12.32
CA LYS A 159 26.46 -11.42 11.82
C LYS A 159 27.78 -10.66 11.58
N ASN A 160 27.71 -9.46 11.02
CA ASN A 160 28.89 -8.62 10.78
C ASN A 160 29.52 -8.09 12.08
N CYS A 161 28.71 -7.77 13.10
CA CYS A 161 29.23 -7.40 14.43
C CYS A 161 29.92 -8.58 15.13
N LEU A 162 29.34 -9.78 15.04
CA LEU A 162 29.90 -11.01 15.62
C LEU A 162 31.23 -11.41 14.97
N LYS A 163 31.39 -11.19 13.66
CA LYS A 163 32.65 -11.39 12.93
C LYS A 163 33.73 -10.36 13.28
N SER A 164 33.38 -9.25 13.92
CA SER A 164 34.35 -8.24 14.35
C SER A 164 35.19 -8.76 15.52
N LYS A 165 36.40 -8.22 15.71
CA LYS A 165 37.30 -8.60 16.82
C LYS A 165 36.67 -8.50 18.22
N SER A 166 35.60 -7.71 18.37
CA SER A 166 34.94 -7.52 19.65
C SER A 166 33.98 -8.66 20.03
N GLY A 167 33.43 -9.39 19.06
CA GLY A 167 32.39 -10.40 19.30
C GLY A 167 31.10 -9.87 19.95
N VAL A 168 31.01 -8.57 20.26
CA VAL A 168 29.87 -7.94 20.93
C VAL A 168 29.05 -7.18 19.91
N VAL A 169 27.76 -7.48 19.84
CA VAL A 169 26.82 -6.74 19.00
C VAL A 169 26.61 -5.36 19.59
N LYS A 170 26.99 -4.32 18.84
CA LYS A 170 26.78 -2.93 19.26
C LYS A 170 25.28 -2.66 19.41
N PRO A 171 24.81 -2.04 20.50
CA PRO A 171 23.40 -1.66 20.65
C PRO A 171 22.93 -0.80 19.47
N PHE A 172 21.76 -1.14 18.93
CA PHE A 172 21.13 -0.42 17.83
C PHE A 172 19.62 -0.34 18.05
N ALA A 173 18.97 0.56 17.30
CA ALA A 173 17.53 0.72 17.28
C ALA A 173 17.04 0.95 15.85
N ILE A 174 15.76 0.64 15.60
CA ILE A 174 15.07 0.95 14.35
C ILE A 174 14.12 2.11 14.60
N VAL A 175 14.33 3.24 13.95
CA VAL A 175 13.43 4.40 14.07
C VAL A 175 12.26 4.21 13.11
N LEU A 176 11.03 4.25 13.63
CA LEU A 176 9.80 4.12 12.86
C LEU A 176 9.11 5.49 12.75
N SER A 177 8.76 5.86 11.52
CA SER A 177 8.09 7.13 11.20
C SER A 177 6.86 6.89 10.34
N ASP A 178 5.74 7.49 10.69
CA ASP A 178 4.57 7.55 9.81
C ASP A 178 4.83 8.56 8.68
N THR A 179 4.85 8.07 7.44
CA THR A 179 5.04 8.89 6.24
C THR A 179 3.73 9.37 5.62
N SER A 180 2.58 8.86 6.09
CA SER A 180 1.26 9.31 5.62
C SER A 180 0.91 10.71 6.09
N ALA A 181 1.39 11.07 7.29
CA ALA A 181 1.29 12.42 7.81
C ALA A 181 2.27 13.31 7.03
N ALA A 182 1.77 13.99 6.00
CA ALA A 182 2.50 15.05 5.32
C ALA A 182 3.09 15.96 6.40
N PRO A 183 4.41 16.25 6.39
CA PRO A 183 5.04 17.01 7.45
C PRO A 183 4.27 18.31 7.57
N GLU A 184 3.53 18.48 8.66
CA GLU A 184 2.83 19.72 8.92
C GLU A 184 3.89 20.80 8.82
N ARG A 185 3.68 21.74 7.90
CA ARG A 185 4.58 22.88 7.67
C ARG A 185 4.47 23.82 8.87
N GLY A 186 4.81 23.33 10.06
CA GLY A 186 5.00 24.09 11.27
C GLY A 186 6.23 24.95 11.04
N GLY A 187 6.00 26.22 10.73
CA GLY A 187 7.01 27.23 10.49
C GLY A 187 7.82 27.53 11.74
N ALA A 188 8.73 26.63 12.12
CA ALA A 188 9.85 26.97 12.98
C ALA A 188 10.94 27.61 12.09
N LYS A 189 10.89 28.95 11.98
CA LYS A 189 11.99 29.77 11.46
C LYS A 189 13.21 29.62 12.37
N THR A 190 13.96 28.52 12.26
CA THR A 190 15.34 28.50 12.74
C THR A 190 16.22 29.06 11.64
N SER A 191 16.70 30.29 11.86
CA SER A 191 17.66 31.00 11.03
C SER A 191 19.01 30.26 11.02
N SER A 192 19.15 29.22 10.20
CA SER A 192 20.42 28.58 9.96
C SER A 192 21.14 29.25 8.79
N LYS A 193 22.15 30.02 9.19
CA LYS A 193 23.30 30.51 8.42
C LYS A 193 23.59 29.66 7.16
N LYS A 194 23.59 30.33 6.00
CA LYS A 194 24.02 29.84 4.69
C LYS A 194 25.31 29.02 4.85
N LYS A 195 25.19 27.70 4.77
CA LYS A 195 26.33 26.78 4.63
C LYS A 195 26.13 26.12 3.28
N ASP A 196 27.12 26.28 2.40
CA ASP A 196 27.05 25.91 1.00
C ASP A 196 26.49 24.50 0.82
N ALA A 197 25.42 24.42 0.05
CA ALA A 197 24.73 23.19 -0.24
C ALA A 197 25.70 22.27 -0.99
N GLN A 198 26.02 21.13 -0.38
CA GLN A 198 26.70 20.04 -1.07
C GLN A 198 25.81 19.63 -2.26
N PRO A 199 26.38 19.46 -3.47
CA PRO A 199 25.61 19.10 -4.65
C PRO A 199 24.88 17.78 -4.40
N ALA A 200 23.56 17.79 -4.61
CA ALA A 200 22.74 16.59 -4.53
C ALA A 200 23.34 15.49 -5.42
N ALA A 201 23.30 14.25 -4.92
CA ALA A 201 23.79 13.10 -5.69
C ALA A 201 23.14 13.09 -7.08
N PRO A 202 23.91 12.85 -8.15
CA PRO A 202 23.37 12.86 -9.51
C PRO A 202 22.24 11.83 -9.63
N LEU A 203 21.05 12.29 -9.98
CA LEU A 203 19.90 11.44 -10.30
C LEU A 203 20.29 10.41 -11.36
N LYS A 204 19.72 9.20 -11.29
CA LYS A 204 20.00 8.15 -12.28
C LYS A 204 19.58 8.65 -13.66
N ALA A 205 20.29 8.24 -14.72
CA ALA A 205 20.00 8.68 -16.09
C ALA A 205 18.53 8.43 -16.51
N SER A 206 17.92 7.35 -16.01
CA SER A 206 16.51 7.02 -16.22
C SER A 206 15.56 8.05 -15.59
N GLU A 207 15.83 8.48 -14.35
CA GLU A 207 15.02 9.47 -13.62
C GLU A 207 15.12 10.85 -14.28
N GLN A 208 16.30 11.22 -14.77
CA GLN A 208 16.48 12.47 -15.52
C GLN A 208 15.69 12.50 -16.83
N GLN A 209 15.57 11.35 -17.50
CA GLN A 209 14.77 11.25 -18.72
C GLN A 209 13.28 11.40 -18.42
N GLU A 210 12.79 10.74 -17.36
CA GLU A 210 11.39 10.83 -16.93
C GLU A 210 11.00 12.27 -16.57
N HIS A 211 11.85 12.97 -15.82
CA HIS A 211 11.63 14.38 -15.48
C HIS A 211 11.62 15.29 -16.71
N LYS A 212 12.41 14.98 -17.75
CA LYS A 212 12.37 15.73 -19.02
C LYS A 212 11.04 15.53 -19.75
N LEU A 213 10.53 14.30 -19.78
CA LEU A 213 9.24 13.97 -20.40
C LEU A 213 8.08 14.62 -19.63
N MET A 214 8.12 14.64 -18.30
CA MET A 214 7.14 15.37 -17.49
C MET A 214 7.12 16.87 -17.83
N ALA A 215 8.29 17.51 -17.88
CA ALA A 215 8.39 18.93 -18.24
C ALA A 215 7.92 19.22 -19.68
N GLU A 216 8.09 18.26 -20.60
CA GLU A 216 7.58 18.34 -21.97
C GLU A 216 6.05 18.27 -22.02
N ILE A 217 5.44 17.32 -21.29
CA ILE A 217 3.99 17.22 -21.13
C ILE A 217 3.44 18.51 -20.51
N GLU A 218 4.08 19.01 -19.45
CA GLU A 218 3.65 20.24 -18.77
C GLU A 218 3.65 21.46 -19.68
N LYS A 219 4.71 21.59 -20.49
CA LYS A 219 4.85 22.68 -21.47
C LYS A 219 3.82 22.56 -22.59
N HIS A 220 3.56 21.36 -23.07
CA HIS A 220 2.64 21.13 -24.20
C HIS A 220 1.17 21.36 -23.81
N HIS A 221 0.79 20.93 -22.60
CA HIS A 221 -0.58 21.03 -22.10
C HIS A 221 -0.80 22.22 -21.16
N ALA A 222 0.06 23.23 -21.23
CA ALA A 222 -0.03 24.44 -20.42
C ALA A 222 -1.38 25.15 -20.61
N CYS A 223 -2.09 25.35 -19.51
CA CYS A 223 -3.43 25.93 -19.53
C CYS A 223 -3.39 27.46 -19.35
N GLN A 224 -4.23 28.18 -20.09
CA GLN A 224 -4.37 29.64 -19.95
C GLN A 224 -5.11 30.03 -18.66
N GLU A 225 -6.11 29.24 -18.23
CA GLU A 225 -6.86 29.50 -16.98
C GLU A 225 -6.03 29.16 -15.74
N HIS A 226 -5.15 28.15 -15.84
CA HIS A 226 -4.32 27.67 -14.75
C HIS A 226 -2.84 27.93 -15.07
N VAL A 227 -2.39 29.17 -14.87
CA VAL A 227 -1.02 29.61 -15.17
C VAL A 227 0.01 28.69 -14.52
N GLY A 228 0.92 28.14 -15.34
CA GLY A 228 2.01 27.28 -14.90
C GLY A 228 1.59 25.84 -14.59
N LYS A 229 0.38 25.44 -14.96
CA LYS A 229 -0.13 24.07 -14.76
C LYS A 229 -0.62 23.50 -16.09
N ALA A 230 -0.43 22.19 -16.24
CA ALA A 230 -0.98 21.46 -17.36
C ALA A 230 -2.41 21.01 -17.08
N CYS A 231 -3.29 21.12 -18.07
CA CYS A 231 -4.68 20.68 -17.94
C CYS A 231 -5.15 19.89 -19.15
N TYR A 232 -6.02 18.93 -18.91
CA TYR A 232 -6.87 18.31 -19.92
C TYR A 232 -8.14 19.15 -20.09
N VAL A 233 -8.42 19.59 -21.31
CA VAL A 233 -9.63 20.36 -21.64
C VAL A 233 -10.64 19.43 -22.27
N THR A 234 -11.76 19.21 -21.59
CA THR A 234 -12.86 18.39 -22.10
C THR A 234 -13.62 19.09 -23.23
N SER A 235 -14.41 18.35 -24.00
CA SER A 235 -15.33 18.92 -25.00
C SER A 235 -16.34 19.91 -24.41
N SER A 236 -16.61 19.82 -23.10
CA SER A 236 -17.46 20.75 -22.36
C SER A 236 -16.76 22.04 -21.92
N SER A 237 -15.51 22.26 -22.33
CA SER A 237 -14.64 23.36 -21.88
C SER A 237 -14.33 23.32 -20.38
N GLU A 238 -14.53 22.19 -19.70
CA GLU A 238 -14.05 22.01 -18.33
C GLU A 238 -12.59 21.58 -18.32
N HIS A 239 -11.84 22.15 -17.38
CA HIS A 239 -10.42 21.93 -17.21
C HIS A 239 -10.15 20.95 -16.06
N TYR A 240 -9.52 19.82 -16.38
CA TYR A 240 -8.96 18.90 -15.39
C TYR A 240 -7.46 19.18 -15.24
N GLN A 241 -7.02 19.59 -14.06
CA GLN A 241 -5.60 19.83 -13.80
C GLN A 241 -4.90 18.48 -13.57
N TYR A 242 -3.89 18.16 -14.37
CA TYR A 242 -3.10 16.94 -14.15
C TYR A 242 -2.45 16.96 -12.76
N THR A 243 -2.56 15.85 -12.06
CA THR A 243 -1.81 15.61 -10.83
C THR A 243 -0.38 15.19 -11.17
N ASN A 244 0.54 15.26 -10.20
CA ASN A 244 1.90 14.73 -10.40
C ASN A 244 1.88 13.24 -10.75
N ASN A 245 0.93 12.48 -10.20
CA ASN A 245 0.78 11.06 -10.51
C ASN A 245 0.40 10.84 -11.98
N ASP A 246 -0.52 11.66 -12.51
CA ASP A 246 -0.92 11.60 -13.92
C ASP A 246 0.27 11.89 -14.85
N LEU A 247 1.07 12.91 -14.51
CA LEU A 247 2.27 13.27 -15.28
C LEU A 247 3.34 12.16 -15.24
N VAL A 248 3.53 11.49 -14.10
CA VAL A 248 4.48 10.36 -13.95
C VAL A 248 4.03 9.15 -14.75
N ILE A 249 2.74 8.78 -14.66
CA ILE A 249 2.16 7.67 -15.43
C ILE A 249 2.32 7.94 -16.93
N TRP A 250 2.00 9.16 -17.37
CA TRP A 250 2.13 9.55 -18.77
C TRP A 250 3.59 9.55 -19.24
N ALA A 251 4.50 10.14 -18.48
CA ALA A 251 5.94 10.13 -18.79
C ALA A 251 6.49 8.69 -18.89
N THR A 252 6.03 7.80 -18.01
CA THR A 252 6.36 6.37 -18.05
C THR A 252 5.84 5.73 -19.33
N LEU A 253 4.57 5.93 -19.70
CA LEU A 253 3.99 5.40 -20.94
C LEU A 253 4.71 5.93 -22.19
N MET A 254 5.11 7.20 -22.19
CA MET A 254 5.92 7.79 -23.27
C MET A 254 7.30 7.14 -23.37
N ARG A 255 7.98 6.88 -22.24
CA ARG A 255 9.28 6.19 -22.22
C ARG A 255 9.19 4.79 -22.83
N HIS A 256 8.06 4.12 -22.65
CA HIS A 256 7.78 2.80 -23.23
C HIS A 256 7.21 2.86 -24.67
N ASN A 257 7.10 4.06 -25.26
CA ASN A 257 6.48 4.31 -26.57
C ASN A 257 5.02 3.83 -26.67
N LEU A 258 4.30 3.82 -25.53
CA LEU A 258 2.87 3.46 -25.45
C LEU A 258 1.95 4.68 -25.49
N ALA A 259 2.50 5.89 -25.32
CA ALA A 259 1.78 7.15 -25.40
C ALA A 259 2.59 8.20 -26.17
N SER A 260 1.92 9.24 -26.66
CA SER A 260 2.55 10.43 -27.25
C SER A 260 2.28 11.66 -26.38
N VAL A 261 2.98 12.77 -26.65
CA VAL A 261 2.72 14.05 -25.98
C VAL A 261 1.34 14.60 -26.38
N ASP A 262 0.94 14.43 -27.64
CA ASP A 262 -0.29 15.02 -28.18
C ASP A 262 -1.56 14.30 -27.72
N LYS A 263 -1.48 12.98 -27.53
CA LYS A 263 -2.64 12.15 -27.18
C LYS A 263 -2.54 11.69 -25.73
N VAL A 264 -3.51 12.10 -24.94
CA VAL A 264 -3.68 11.63 -23.56
C VAL A 264 -3.88 10.11 -23.54
N PRO A 265 -3.08 9.36 -22.76
CA PRO A 265 -3.23 7.92 -22.63
C PRO A 265 -4.53 7.52 -21.92
N ASP A 266 -5.19 6.49 -22.44
CA ASP A 266 -6.47 5.97 -21.91
C ASP A 266 -6.30 5.42 -20.47
N GLN A 267 -5.09 4.97 -20.10
CA GLN A 267 -4.76 4.46 -18.77
C GLN A 267 -4.86 5.50 -17.64
N LEU A 268 -4.94 6.79 -17.97
CA LEU A 268 -5.11 7.85 -16.97
C LEU A 268 -6.56 7.92 -16.44
N GLU A 269 -7.54 7.31 -17.13
CA GLU A 269 -8.95 7.30 -16.72
C GLU A 269 -9.48 8.69 -16.32
N ILE A 270 -9.08 9.73 -17.06
CA ILE A 270 -9.34 11.13 -16.66
C ILE A 270 -10.84 11.42 -16.53
N GLU A 271 -11.67 10.83 -17.39
CA GLU A 271 -13.12 11.00 -17.35
C GLU A 271 -13.70 10.51 -16.00
N ASP A 272 -13.27 9.35 -15.52
CA ASP A 272 -13.68 8.79 -14.22
C ASP A 272 -13.15 9.63 -13.05
N GLN A 273 -11.96 10.22 -13.20
CA GLN A 273 -11.39 11.11 -12.19
C GLN A 273 -12.15 12.44 -12.11
N ILE A 274 -12.55 13.03 -13.25
CA ILE A 274 -13.40 14.22 -13.31
C ILE A 274 -14.74 13.95 -12.63
N ASP A 275 -15.37 12.82 -12.92
CA ASP A 275 -16.64 12.45 -12.30
C ASP A 275 -16.52 12.23 -10.80
N ARG A 276 -15.43 11.59 -10.35
CA ARG A 276 -15.10 11.47 -8.92
C ARG A 276 -14.92 12.83 -8.25
N GLN A 277 -14.17 13.75 -8.86
CA GLN A 277 -14.00 15.11 -8.34
C GLN A 277 -15.32 15.89 -8.29
N ARG A 278 -16.17 15.77 -9.33
CA ARG A 278 -17.50 16.38 -9.34
C ARG A 278 -18.39 15.85 -8.21
N ARG A 279 -18.40 14.54 -7.99
CA ARG A 279 -19.16 13.91 -6.88
C ARG A 279 -18.64 14.37 -5.52
N ALA A 280 -17.33 14.41 -5.33
CA ALA A 280 -16.71 14.89 -4.10
C ALA A 280 -17.05 16.37 -3.83
N ARG A 281 -16.96 17.23 -4.86
CA ARG A 281 -17.30 18.66 -4.75
C ARG A 281 -18.78 18.87 -4.43
N ARG A 282 -19.69 18.10 -5.05
CA ARG A 282 -21.13 18.11 -4.72
C ARG A 282 -21.37 17.67 -3.27
N GLY A 283 -20.66 16.66 -2.79
CA GLY A 283 -20.74 16.20 -1.39
C GLY A 283 -20.32 17.28 -0.39
N LEU A 284 -19.21 17.97 -0.66
CA LEU A 284 -18.71 19.08 0.18
C LEU A 284 -19.67 20.28 0.16
N GLN A 285 -20.25 20.61 -0.99
CA GLN A 285 -21.20 21.73 -1.09
C GLN A 285 -22.53 21.40 -0.36
N ALA A 286 -22.98 20.16 -0.43
CA ALA A 286 -24.16 19.69 0.29
C ALA A 286 -23.96 19.73 1.81
N SER A 287 -22.78 19.33 2.31
CA SER A 287 -22.47 19.37 3.75
C SER A 287 -22.37 20.81 4.29
N GLN A 288 -21.78 21.73 3.53
CA GLN A 288 -21.74 23.15 3.88
C GLN A 288 -23.14 23.77 3.94
N SER A 289 -24.04 23.38 3.01
CA SER A 289 -25.42 23.87 2.98
C SER A 289 -26.25 23.33 4.15
N ALA A 290 -26.00 22.09 4.58
CA ALA A 290 -26.64 21.52 5.76
C ALA A 290 -26.19 22.21 7.06
N ASN A 291 -24.91 22.57 7.15
CA ASN A 291 -24.37 23.22 8.35
C ASN A 291 -24.88 24.68 8.51
N ASN A 292 -25.08 25.39 7.39
CA ASN A 292 -25.65 26.75 7.44
C ASN A 292 -27.16 26.78 7.79
N ARG A 293 -27.90 25.69 7.56
CA ARG A 293 -29.32 25.61 7.97
C ARG A 293 -29.50 25.42 9.48
N ALA A 294 -28.51 24.88 10.18
CA ALA A 294 -28.55 24.72 11.64
C ALA A 294 -28.30 26.03 12.40
N PHE A 295 -27.66 27.02 11.77
CA PHE A 295 -27.31 28.29 12.44
C PHE A 295 -28.38 29.39 12.26
N ASN A 296 -29.25 29.30 11.25
CA ASN A 296 -30.25 30.34 10.97
C ASN A 296 -31.65 30.07 11.56
N GLY A 297 -31.78 29.03 12.41
CA GLY A 297 -33.01 28.66 13.11
C GLY A 297 -33.05 29.18 14.55
N GLY A 298 -33.23 30.48 14.73
CA GLY A 298 -33.96 31.06 15.88
C GLY A 298 -33.58 30.61 17.30
N GLY A 299 -32.36 30.93 17.75
CA GLY A 299 -32.02 30.98 19.16
C GLY A 299 -31.65 32.42 19.53
N MET A 300 -32.60 33.13 20.11
CA MET A 300 -32.51 34.52 20.56
C MET A 300 -31.39 34.67 21.60
N TRP A 301 -30.17 35.01 21.17
CA TRP A 301 -29.14 35.49 22.09
C TRP A 301 -29.51 36.92 22.51
N PRO A 302 -29.63 37.21 23.82
CA PRO A 302 -30.03 38.53 24.26
C PRO A 302 -28.95 39.55 23.87
N GLN A 303 -29.38 40.57 23.13
CA GLN A 303 -28.63 41.81 22.96
C GLN A 303 -28.26 42.36 24.34
N MET A 304 -26.99 42.23 24.72
CA MET A 304 -26.43 43.04 25.80
C MET A 304 -26.21 44.44 25.25
N ALA A 305 -26.91 45.40 25.87
CA ALA A 305 -26.81 46.82 25.59
C ALA A 305 -25.37 47.35 25.84
N PRO A 306 -24.96 48.41 25.13
CA PRO A 306 -23.66 49.03 25.37
C PRO A 306 -23.73 49.88 26.64
N LEU A 307 -22.98 49.48 27.68
CA LEU A 307 -22.66 50.37 28.79
C LEU A 307 -21.35 51.09 28.48
N PRO A 308 -21.34 52.43 28.45
CA PRO A 308 -20.13 53.21 28.36
C PRO A 308 -19.59 53.44 29.79
N TRP A 309 -18.28 53.76 29.93
CA TRP A 309 -17.60 54.23 31.16
C TRP A 309 -17.46 53.28 32.38
N MET A 310 -16.34 52.52 32.44
CA MET A 310 -15.51 52.28 33.66
C MET A 310 -14.24 51.49 33.26
N TYR A 311 -13.11 52.17 33.03
CA TYR A 311 -11.97 52.33 33.95
C TYR A 311 -11.39 51.04 34.57
N MET A 312 -10.15 50.75 34.15
CA MET A 312 -9.07 50.02 34.84
C MET A 312 -9.31 48.55 35.18
N ALA A 313 -8.83 47.65 34.29
CA ALA A 313 -8.62 46.23 34.59
C ALA A 313 -7.11 45.89 34.55
N PRO A 314 -6.61 45.04 35.48
CA PRO A 314 -5.20 44.68 35.65
C PRO A 314 -4.67 43.73 34.56
N PRO A 315 -3.34 43.49 34.48
CA PRO A 315 -2.73 42.77 33.37
C PRO A 315 -3.12 41.28 33.28
N PRO A 316 -3.20 40.70 32.07
CA PRO A 316 -3.95 39.48 31.75
C PRO A 316 -3.29 38.13 32.13
N TRP A 317 -2.26 38.10 32.99
CA TRP A 317 -1.50 36.87 33.29
C TRP A 317 -1.79 36.23 34.66
N MET A 318 -2.76 36.75 35.43
CA MET A 318 -3.18 36.17 36.72
C MET A 318 -4.57 35.53 36.73
N MET A 319 -5.28 35.46 35.61
CA MET A 319 -6.57 34.76 35.58
C MET A 319 -6.38 33.26 35.41
N GLN A 320 -6.57 32.54 36.52
CA GLN A 320 -6.85 31.11 36.51
C GLN A 320 -8.06 30.84 35.58
N PRO A 321 -8.05 29.74 34.80
CA PRO A 321 -9.21 29.36 34.02
C PRO A 321 -10.40 29.10 34.96
N PRO A 322 -11.60 29.62 34.65
CA PRO A 322 -12.78 29.36 35.46
C PRO A 322 -13.02 27.86 35.49
N THR A 323 -13.12 27.32 36.70
CA THR A 323 -13.64 25.98 36.96
C THR A 323 -15.08 25.99 36.46
N ASN A 324 -15.32 25.41 35.28
CA ASN A 324 -16.66 25.15 34.75
C ASN A 324 -17.37 24.21 35.72
N GLN A 325 -18.07 24.77 36.71
CA GLN A 325 -19.15 24.08 37.37
C GLN A 325 -20.27 23.93 36.34
N ALA A 326 -20.25 22.79 35.65
CA ALA A 326 -21.30 22.37 34.77
C ALA A 326 -22.62 22.34 35.56
N THR A 327 -23.50 23.29 35.26
CA THR A 327 -24.92 23.18 35.59
C THR A 327 -25.44 21.86 35.01
N PRO A 328 -26.13 21.01 35.80
CA PRO A 328 -26.72 19.77 35.30
C PRO A 328 -27.81 20.13 34.29
N VAL A 329 -27.47 20.07 33.01
CA VAL A 329 -28.44 20.13 31.92
C VAL A 329 -29.31 18.88 32.06
N PRO A 330 -30.65 18.98 32.14
CA PRO A 330 -31.50 17.81 32.23
C PRO A 330 -31.22 16.92 31.03
N ALA A 331 -30.73 15.71 31.30
CA ALA A 331 -30.44 14.70 30.31
C ALA A 331 -31.71 14.47 29.49
N LYS A 332 -31.76 15.04 28.28
CA LYS A 332 -32.74 14.62 27.28
C LYS A 332 -32.53 13.12 27.12
N LEU A 333 -33.57 12.35 27.45
CA LEU A 333 -33.60 10.90 27.24
C LEU A 333 -33.12 10.62 25.82
N VAL A 334 -31.87 10.17 25.70
CA VAL A 334 -31.34 9.60 24.48
C VAL A 334 -32.05 8.27 24.37
N THR A 335 -33.15 8.24 23.63
CA THR A 335 -33.78 7.00 23.19
C THR A 335 -32.68 6.16 22.53
N PRO A 336 -32.34 4.98 23.07
CA PRO A 336 -31.31 4.13 22.49
C PRO A 336 -31.72 3.83 21.06
N SER A 337 -30.87 4.21 20.11
CA SER A 337 -31.06 3.86 18.71
C SER A 337 -31.22 2.34 18.64
N PRO A 338 -32.27 1.81 17.98
CA PRO A 338 -32.52 0.37 17.92
C PRO A 338 -31.23 -0.34 17.50
N PRO A 339 -30.82 -1.43 18.17
CA PRO A 339 -29.64 -2.16 17.81
C PRO A 339 -29.77 -2.58 16.34
N ARG A 340 -29.02 -1.91 15.46
CA ARG A 340 -28.93 -2.30 14.06
C ARG A 340 -28.29 -3.68 14.06
N LYS A 341 -29.11 -4.71 13.87
CA LYS A 341 -28.64 -6.07 13.60
C LYS A 341 -27.75 -5.94 12.37
N ARG A 342 -26.43 -5.95 12.56
CA ARG A 342 -25.50 -6.09 11.45
C ARG A 342 -25.82 -7.47 10.89
N GLN A 343 -26.45 -7.53 9.71
CA GLN A 343 -26.52 -8.77 8.96
C GLN A 343 -25.07 -9.20 8.75
N LEU A 344 -24.69 -10.22 9.49
CA LEU A 344 -23.37 -10.84 9.38
C LEU A 344 -23.37 -11.60 8.05
N TYR A 345 -22.27 -11.52 7.32
CA TYR A 345 -22.05 -12.41 6.18
C TYR A 345 -22.13 -13.87 6.66
N PRO A 346 -22.65 -14.79 5.83
CA PRO A 346 -22.76 -16.20 6.20
C PRO A 346 -21.39 -16.79 6.51
N ALA A 347 -21.36 -17.81 7.37
CA ALA A 347 -20.16 -18.60 7.60
C ALA A 347 -19.76 -19.32 6.31
N ILE A 348 -18.46 -19.51 6.09
CA ILE A 348 -17.96 -20.07 4.83
C ILE A 348 -18.48 -21.51 4.60
N GLY A 349 -18.61 -22.31 5.66
CA GLY A 349 -19.13 -23.68 5.58
C GLY A 349 -20.58 -23.72 5.11
N ASP A 350 -21.46 -22.98 5.81
CA ASP A 350 -22.89 -22.88 5.44
C ASP A 350 -23.05 -22.37 4.00
N TRP A 351 -22.24 -21.38 3.62
CA TRP A 351 -22.29 -20.82 2.27
C TRP A 351 -21.83 -21.81 1.19
N LEU A 352 -20.77 -22.59 1.42
CA LEU A 352 -20.31 -23.62 0.47
C LEU A 352 -21.32 -24.75 0.35
N GLN A 353 -21.95 -25.15 1.45
CA GLN A 353 -23.02 -26.13 1.45
C GLN A 353 -24.24 -25.63 0.65
N ASP A 354 -24.60 -24.35 0.79
CA ASP A 354 -25.67 -23.74 -0.02
C ASP A 354 -25.33 -23.77 -1.53
N LEU A 355 -24.05 -23.64 -1.92
CA LEU A 355 -23.64 -23.76 -3.32
C LEU A 355 -23.82 -25.17 -3.88
N ASP A 356 -23.62 -26.21 -3.06
CA ASP A 356 -23.78 -27.61 -3.47
C ASP A 356 -25.24 -28.00 -3.70
N VAL A 357 -26.18 -27.29 -3.06
CA VAL A 357 -27.63 -27.51 -3.17
C VAL A 357 -28.25 -26.66 -4.29
N ASP A 358 -27.58 -25.59 -4.73
CA ASP A 358 -28.09 -24.66 -5.75
C ASP A 358 -28.09 -25.33 -7.15
N GLU A 359 -29.26 -25.41 -7.78
CA GLU A 359 -29.48 -26.09 -9.06
C GLU A 359 -28.67 -25.46 -10.22
N ASP A 360 -28.47 -24.14 -10.19
CA ASP A 360 -27.75 -23.41 -11.24
C ASP A 360 -26.23 -23.44 -11.00
N ARG A 361 -25.79 -23.41 -9.73
CA ARG A 361 -24.36 -23.33 -9.38
C ARG A 361 -23.71 -24.71 -9.22
N GLY A 362 -24.51 -25.71 -8.88
CA GLY A 362 -24.12 -27.12 -8.73
C GLY A 362 -24.12 -27.92 -10.04
N GLU A 363 -24.28 -27.28 -11.21
CA GLU A 363 -24.43 -27.95 -12.52
C GLU A 363 -23.33 -28.98 -12.81
N ASP A 364 -22.09 -28.71 -12.38
CA ASP A 364 -20.94 -29.59 -12.58
C ASP A 364 -20.82 -30.72 -11.54
N SER A 365 -21.76 -30.85 -10.61
CA SER A 365 -21.71 -31.79 -9.47
C SER A 365 -20.41 -31.70 -8.66
N LEU A 366 -19.85 -30.49 -8.57
CA LEU A 366 -18.70 -30.22 -7.72
C LEU A 366 -19.16 -30.16 -6.27
N ASN A 367 -18.41 -30.81 -5.39
CA ASN A 367 -18.59 -30.70 -3.95
C ASN A 367 -17.74 -29.53 -3.45
N TYR A 368 -18.34 -28.37 -3.20
CA TYR A 368 -17.69 -27.19 -2.67
C TYR A 368 -17.50 -27.28 -1.15
N GLU A 369 -18.40 -27.97 -0.43
CA GLU A 369 -18.33 -28.19 1.02
C GLU A 369 -17.01 -28.83 1.46
N GLN A 370 -16.40 -29.68 0.61
CA GLN A 370 -15.11 -30.32 0.90
C GLN A 370 -13.95 -29.33 1.18
N TYR A 371 -14.08 -28.07 0.75
CA TYR A 371 -13.06 -27.04 0.96
C TYR A 371 -13.30 -26.21 2.23
N ALA A 372 -14.40 -26.43 2.95
CA ALA A 372 -14.78 -25.63 4.11
C ALA A 372 -13.73 -25.68 5.23
N ASP A 373 -13.23 -26.88 5.57
CA ASP A 373 -12.24 -27.07 6.62
C ASP A 373 -10.90 -26.44 6.26
N VAL A 374 -10.43 -26.64 5.02
CA VAL A 374 -9.17 -26.07 4.53
C VAL A 374 -9.22 -24.53 4.55
N LEU A 375 -10.31 -23.93 4.10
CA LEU A 375 -10.47 -22.47 4.11
C LEU A 375 -10.52 -21.93 5.55
N LYS A 376 -11.16 -22.65 6.46
CA LYS A 376 -11.25 -22.29 7.87
C LYS A 376 -9.89 -22.38 8.57
N ASP A 377 -9.07 -23.38 8.24
CA ASP A 377 -7.71 -23.54 8.75
C ASP A 377 -6.78 -22.40 8.30
N VAL A 378 -7.01 -21.86 7.10
CA VAL A 378 -6.32 -20.66 6.59
C VAL A 378 -6.85 -19.36 7.21
N GLY A 379 -7.93 -19.42 8.00
CA GLY A 379 -8.54 -18.28 8.67
C GLY A 379 -9.59 -17.55 7.83
N ILE A 380 -10.06 -18.13 6.73
CA ILE A 380 -11.20 -17.65 5.95
C ILE A 380 -12.45 -18.24 6.57
N ILE A 381 -13.13 -17.49 7.45
CA ILE A 381 -14.24 -18.02 8.27
C ILE A 381 -15.60 -17.60 7.70
N ARG A 382 -15.67 -16.46 7.03
CA ARG A 382 -16.88 -15.89 6.45
C ARG A 382 -16.73 -15.52 4.98
N LEU A 383 -17.86 -15.28 4.33
CA LEU A 383 -17.91 -14.91 2.92
C LEU A 383 -17.15 -13.60 2.61
N ASP A 384 -17.11 -12.64 3.54
CA ASP A 384 -16.36 -11.39 3.35
C ASP A 384 -14.84 -11.61 3.40
N ASP A 385 -14.35 -12.50 4.26
CA ASP A 385 -12.93 -12.87 4.35
C ASP A 385 -12.43 -13.41 3.00
N LEU A 386 -13.27 -14.18 2.30
CA LEU A 386 -12.94 -14.74 0.98
C LEU A 386 -12.72 -13.64 -0.08
N LEU A 387 -13.45 -12.53 0.00
CA LEU A 387 -13.25 -11.39 -0.91
C LEU A 387 -12.01 -10.58 -0.59
N GLU A 388 -11.56 -10.58 0.66
CA GLU A 388 -10.32 -9.91 1.07
C GLU A 388 -9.06 -10.60 0.53
N VAL A 389 -9.15 -11.88 0.16
CA VAL A 389 -8.06 -12.59 -0.53
C VAL A 389 -7.67 -11.89 -1.84
N GLY A 390 -8.65 -11.26 -2.52
CA GLY A 390 -8.44 -10.33 -3.64
C GLY A 390 -7.97 -10.96 -4.97
N SER A 391 -7.38 -12.15 -4.94
CA SER A 391 -6.86 -12.85 -6.12
C SER A 391 -7.26 -14.33 -6.13
N THR A 392 -7.70 -14.79 -7.29
CA THR A 392 -7.97 -16.20 -7.58
C THR A 392 -6.74 -17.09 -7.42
N GLU A 393 -5.56 -16.59 -7.79
CA GLU A 393 -4.30 -17.35 -7.71
C GLU A 393 -3.91 -17.63 -6.27
N LYS A 394 -4.09 -16.62 -5.40
CA LYS A 394 -3.84 -16.74 -3.96
C LYS A 394 -4.82 -17.72 -3.30
N LEU A 395 -6.09 -17.70 -3.71
CA LEU A 395 -7.07 -18.67 -3.21
C LEU A 395 -6.73 -20.10 -3.65
N GLN A 396 -6.25 -20.28 -4.88
CA GLN A 396 -5.76 -21.56 -5.38
C GLN A 396 -4.58 -22.08 -4.55
N GLU A 397 -3.59 -21.24 -4.25
CA GLU A 397 -2.41 -21.60 -3.47
C GLU A 397 -2.79 -21.97 -2.02
N LEU A 398 -3.65 -21.16 -1.40
CA LEU A 398 -4.05 -21.33 0.00
C LEU A 398 -4.91 -22.57 0.23
N ALA A 399 -5.87 -22.84 -0.68
CA ALA A 399 -6.81 -23.93 -0.51
C ALA A 399 -6.40 -25.22 -1.23
N GLY A 400 -5.29 -25.21 -1.98
CA GLY A 400 -4.84 -26.35 -2.78
C GLY A 400 -5.84 -26.75 -3.88
N ILE A 401 -6.69 -25.83 -4.33
CA ILE A 401 -7.76 -26.10 -5.29
C ILE A 401 -7.35 -25.77 -6.72
N ASN A 402 -8.02 -26.36 -7.70
CA ASN A 402 -7.75 -26.01 -9.10
C ASN A 402 -8.18 -24.56 -9.39
N TRP A 403 -7.47 -23.91 -10.32
CA TRP A 403 -7.73 -22.51 -10.70
C TRP A 403 -9.18 -22.25 -11.13
N GLY A 404 -9.80 -23.18 -11.85
CA GLY A 404 -11.18 -23.06 -12.32
C GLY A 404 -12.20 -23.01 -11.18
N THR A 405 -12.00 -23.81 -10.14
CA THR A 405 -12.82 -23.86 -8.92
C THR A 405 -12.60 -22.60 -8.09
N ALA A 406 -11.35 -22.17 -7.90
CA ALA A 406 -11.03 -20.90 -7.25
C ALA A 406 -11.72 -19.72 -7.94
N ASN A 407 -11.67 -19.67 -9.28
CA ASN A 407 -12.28 -18.60 -10.06
C ASN A 407 -13.81 -18.58 -9.92
N ARG A 408 -14.45 -19.76 -9.90
CA ARG A 408 -15.89 -19.89 -9.70
C ARG A 408 -16.30 -19.45 -8.29
N LEU A 409 -15.61 -19.92 -7.26
CA LEU A 409 -15.85 -19.51 -5.88
C LEU A 409 -15.76 -17.98 -5.72
N MET A 410 -14.73 -17.35 -6.29
CA MET A 410 -14.58 -15.89 -6.26
C MET A 410 -15.75 -15.17 -6.94
N LYS A 411 -16.24 -15.67 -8.09
CA LYS A 411 -17.40 -15.09 -8.79
C LYS A 411 -18.70 -15.24 -7.99
N PHE A 412 -18.95 -16.43 -7.43
CA PHE A 412 -20.13 -16.66 -6.60
C PHE A 412 -20.11 -15.79 -5.34
N ALA A 413 -18.95 -15.67 -4.68
CA ALA A 413 -18.79 -14.84 -3.51
C ALA A 413 -19.05 -13.35 -3.79
N GLN A 414 -18.58 -12.85 -4.95
CA GLN A 414 -18.86 -11.49 -5.40
C GLN A 414 -20.36 -11.27 -5.66
N ALA A 415 -21.01 -12.23 -6.34
CA ALA A 415 -22.44 -12.15 -6.65
C ALA A 415 -23.30 -12.13 -5.38
N ASP A 416 -23.03 -13.03 -4.42
CA ASP A 416 -23.81 -13.13 -3.18
C ASP A 416 -23.55 -11.95 -2.24
N THR A 417 -22.31 -11.46 -2.18
CA THR A 417 -22.01 -10.24 -1.43
C THR A 417 -22.75 -9.03 -2.02
N GLN A 418 -22.88 -8.94 -3.35
CA GLN A 418 -23.70 -7.90 -3.97
C GLN A 418 -25.19 -8.08 -3.64
N LYS A 419 -25.71 -9.31 -3.62
CA LYS A 419 -27.10 -9.62 -3.25
C LYS A 419 -27.39 -9.21 -1.81
N ILE A 420 -26.50 -9.54 -0.87
CA ILE A 420 -26.59 -9.13 0.55
C ILE A 420 -26.54 -7.60 0.68
N LYS A 421 -25.66 -6.92 -0.07
CA LYS A 421 -25.58 -5.45 -0.07
C LYS A 421 -26.86 -4.79 -0.59
N ARG A 422 -27.47 -5.33 -1.66
CA ARG A 422 -28.75 -4.83 -2.21
C ARG A 422 -29.91 -5.03 -1.23
N ALA A 423 -30.00 -6.21 -0.63
CA ALA A 423 -31.02 -6.52 0.39
C ALA A 423 -30.90 -5.64 1.66
N ARG A 424 -29.75 -4.99 1.87
CA ARG A 424 -29.54 -4.04 2.97
C ARG A 424 -29.97 -2.62 2.63
N THR A 425 -30.00 -2.27 1.35
CA THR A 425 -30.41 -0.94 0.88
C THR A 425 -31.91 -0.81 0.67
N GLU A 426 -32.57 -1.94 0.39
CA GLU A 426 -34.03 -2.07 0.41
C GLU A 426 -34.53 -2.18 1.86
#